data_AF-A0AAN8YM32-F1
#
_entry.id   AF-A0AAN8YM32-F1
#
_cell.length_a   1.000
_cell.length_b   1.000
_cell.length_c   1.000
_cell.angle_alpha   90.00
_cell.angle_beta   90.00
_cell.angle_gamma   90.00
#
_symmetry.space_group_name_H-M   'P 1'
#
loop_
_entity.id
_entity.type
_entity.pdbx_description
1 polymer ?
#
loop_
_entity_poly.entity_id
_entity_poly.type
_entity_poly.pdbx_seq_one_letter_code
_entity_poly.pdbx_strand_id
1 'polypeptide(L)'
;MMKEWDQFQNHGMEFAKKVSPSTPPIATGYEAEAGPLNETRDFQSPRDVDGHGTHTASTVGGRRVSNASAIGGFAKGTATGGAPNV
;
A
#
# COMPACT_ATOMS: atom_id res chain seq x y z
N MET A 1 -16.78 12.45 7.11
CA MET A 1 -16.10 11.41 6.34
C MET A 1 -15.08 11.96 5.33
N MET A 2 -15.43 12.53 4.16
CA MET A 2 -14.36 12.97 3.22
C MET A 2 -13.46 14.09 3.77
N LYS A 3 -14.02 15.08 4.49
CA LYS A 3 -13.25 16.22 5.02
C LYS A 3 -12.15 15.82 6.03
N GLU A 4 -12.39 14.78 6.83
CA GLU A 4 -11.42 14.28 7.82
C GLU A 4 -10.28 13.52 7.13
N TRP A 5 -10.60 12.76 6.08
CA TRP A 5 -9.61 12.06 5.26
C TRP A 5 -8.70 13.02 4.49
N ASP A 6 -9.27 14.07 3.92
CA ASP A 6 -8.49 15.12 3.24
C ASP A 6 -7.53 15.81 4.21
N GLN A 7 -8.00 16.10 5.43
CA GLN A 7 -7.16 16.71 6.47
C GLN A 7 -5.98 15.81 6.85
N PHE A 8 -6.21 14.51 7.02
CA PHE A 8 -5.15 13.54 7.33
C PHE A 8 -4.08 13.49 6.22
N GLN A 9 -4.50 13.39 4.95
CA GLN A 9 -3.57 13.37 3.81
C GLN A 9 -2.73 14.65 3.75
N ASN A 10 -3.37 15.81 3.92
CA ASN A 10 -2.68 17.09 3.90
C ASN A 10 -1.64 17.20 5.02
N HIS A 11 -1.97 16.77 6.25
CA HIS A 11 -1.02 16.78 7.36
C HIS A 11 0.18 15.84 7.11
N GLY A 12 -0.05 14.66 6.55
CA GLY A 12 1.02 13.72 6.19
C GLY A 12 1.97 14.29 5.14
N MET A 13 1.43 14.97 4.13
CA MET A 13 2.21 15.64 3.08
C MET A 13 3.06 16.79 3.62
N GLU A 14 2.53 17.61 4.53
CA GLU A 14 3.29 18.69 5.16
C GLU A 14 4.42 18.17 6.04
N PHE A 15 4.19 17.08 6.78
CA PHE A 15 5.25 16.42 7.55
C PHE A 15 6.37 15.89 6.63
N ALA A 16 6.01 15.20 5.55
CA ALA A 16 7.00 14.66 4.61
C ALA A 16 7.88 15.78 4.00
N LYS A 17 7.28 16.89 3.56
CA LYS A 17 8.02 18.04 3.03
C LYS A 17 9.00 18.65 4.03
N LYS A 18 8.67 18.61 5.33
CA LYS A 18 9.54 19.12 6.40
C LYS A 18 10.75 18.21 6.65
N VAL A 19 10.58 16.89 6.52
CA VAL A 19 11.62 15.90 6.83
C VAL A 19 12.58 15.70 5.67
N SER A 20 12.07 15.55 4.45
CA SER A 20 12.90 15.50 3.24
C SER A 20 12.22 16.25 2.09
N PRO A 21 12.61 17.51 1.85
CA PRO A 21 12.00 18.33 0.80
C PRO A 21 12.20 17.78 -0.63
N SER A 22 13.23 16.96 -0.85
CA SER A 22 13.59 16.41 -2.16
C SER A 22 13.16 14.96 -2.39
N THR A 23 12.68 14.26 -1.35
CA THR A 23 12.24 12.85 -1.45
C THR A 23 10.71 12.77 -1.60
N PRO A 24 10.18 11.91 -2.48
CA PRO A 24 8.75 11.66 -2.53
C PRO A 24 8.19 11.18 -1.17
N PRO A 25 7.03 11.69 -0.73
CA PRO A 25 6.49 11.48 0.62
C PRO A 25 6.43 10.03 1.10
N ILE A 26 6.25 9.10 0.17
CA ILE A 26 6.06 7.68 0.46
C ILE A 26 7.28 7.03 1.09
N ALA A 27 8.48 7.59 0.88
CA ALA A 27 9.76 7.02 1.27
C ALA A 27 10.54 7.93 2.21
N THR A 28 10.05 9.16 2.44
CA THR A 28 10.71 10.17 3.28
C THR A 28 11.12 9.64 4.65
N GLY A 29 10.26 8.90 5.33
CA GLY A 29 10.58 8.33 6.66
C GLY A 29 11.62 7.22 6.60
N TYR A 30 11.54 6.35 5.59
CA TYR A 30 12.52 5.29 5.38
C TYR A 30 13.89 5.89 5.03
N GLU A 31 13.93 6.81 4.06
CA GLU A 31 15.19 7.40 3.60
C GLU A 31 15.87 8.27 4.67
N ALA A 32 15.08 8.92 5.54
CA ALA A 32 15.62 9.67 6.67
C ALA A 32 16.33 8.76 7.70
N GLU A 33 15.92 7.50 7.84
CA GLU A 33 16.47 6.55 8.81
C GLU A 33 17.53 5.61 8.20
N ALA A 34 17.22 5.04 7.03
CA ALA A 34 17.97 3.96 6.41
C ALA A 34 18.81 4.40 5.19
N GLY A 35 18.68 5.65 4.75
CA GLY A 35 19.33 6.16 3.54
C GLY A 35 18.55 5.86 2.26
N PRO A 36 19.13 6.17 1.08
CA PRO A 36 18.42 6.13 -0.20
C PRO A 36 17.82 4.76 -0.53
N LEU A 37 16.65 4.75 -1.16
CA LEU A 37 16.02 3.52 -1.66
C LEU A 37 16.91 2.77 -2.65
N ASN A 38 16.81 1.44 -2.65
CA ASN A 38 17.41 0.62 -3.69
C ASN A 38 16.49 0.56 -4.91
N GLU A 39 16.63 1.51 -5.83
CA GLU A 39 15.77 1.65 -7.01
C GLU A 39 15.81 0.45 -7.99
N THR A 40 16.74 -0.50 -7.82
CA THR A 40 16.73 -1.75 -8.61
C THR A 40 15.66 -2.75 -8.17
N ARG A 41 15.15 -2.60 -6.94
CA ARG A 41 14.14 -3.49 -6.35
C ARG A 41 12.93 -2.71 -5.84
N ASP A 42 13.16 -1.54 -5.27
CA ASP A 42 12.14 -0.71 -4.64
C ASP A 42 11.63 0.36 -5.59
N PHE A 43 10.38 0.78 -5.38
CA PHE A 43 9.76 1.82 -6.18
C PHE A 43 9.56 3.08 -5.33
N GLN A 44 9.89 4.23 -5.92
CA GLN A 44 9.40 5.53 -5.45
C GLN A 44 7.91 5.72 -5.83
N SER A 45 7.08 4.69 -5.62
CA SER A 45 5.63 4.73 -5.73
C SER A 45 4.96 3.84 -4.67
N PRO A 46 3.66 3.99 -4.38
CA PRO A 46 2.91 3.08 -3.50
C PRO A 46 2.79 1.63 -4.01
N ARG A 47 3.51 1.25 -5.07
CA ARG A 47 3.50 -0.09 -5.66
C ARG A 47 4.19 -1.08 -4.72
N ASP A 48 3.50 -2.17 -4.44
CA ASP A 48 4.03 -3.29 -3.68
C ASP A 48 4.85 -4.22 -4.59
N VAL A 49 6.15 -4.39 -4.30
CA VAL A 49 7.06 -5.30 -5.01
C VAL A 49 7.10 -6.70 -4.40
N ASP A 50 6.81 -6.80 -3.10
CA ASP A 50 6.93 -8.04 -2.32
C ASP A 50 5.63 -8.86 -2.39
N GLY A 51 4.49 -8.18 -2.29
CA GLY A 51 3.17 -8.79 -2.30
C GLY A 51 2.53 -8.91 -0.93
N HIS A 52 3.28 -8.74 0.17
CA HIS A 52 2.73 -8.79 1.54
C HIS A 52 1.62 -7.74 1.75
N GLY A 53 1.81 -6.53 1.25
CA GLY A 53 0.82 -5.45 1.32
C GLY A 53 -0.44 -5.80 0.56
N THR A 54 -0.29 -6.30 -0.66
CA THR A 54 -1.38 -6.73 -1.55
C THR A 54 -2.18 -7.88 -0.93
N HIS A 55 -1.50 -8.91 -0.40
CA HIS A 55 -2.12 -10.03 0.29
C HIS A 55 -2.93 -9.55 1.51
N THR A 56 -2.32 -8.73 2.36
CA THR A 56 -2.98 -8.20 3.58
C THR A 56 -4.17 -7.32 3.24
N ALA A 57 -4.01 -6.36 2.32
CA ALA A 57 -5.08 -5.47 1.90
C ALA A 57 -6.25 -6.24 1.27
N SER A 58 -5.97 -7.26 0.45
CA SER A 58 -7.02 -8.10 -0.15
C SER A 58 -7.77 -8.94 0.90
N THR A 59 -7.09 -9.35 1.97
CA THR A 59 -7.71 -10.08 3.09
C THR A 59 -8.66 -9.20 3.89
N VAL A 60 -8.32 -7.92 4.07
CA VAL A 60 -9.15 -6.99 4.84
C VAL A 60 -10.28 -6.42 3.98
N GLY A 61 -9.95 -5.79 2.85
CA GLY A 61 -10.89 -5.02 2.02
C GLY A 61 -11.02 -5.49 0.57
N GLY A 62 -10.49 -6.67 0.23
CA GLY A 62 -10.55 -7.18 -1.13
C GLY A 62 -11.99 -7.37 -1.62
N ARG A 63 -12.26 -6.91 -2.84
CA ARG A 63 -13.54 -7.16 -3.52
C ARG A 63 -13.71 -8.66 -3.78
N ARG A 64 -14.96 -9.09 -3.95
CA ARG A 64 -15.28 -10.46 -4.39
C ARG A 64 -14.70 -10.74 -5.77
N VAL A 65 -13.82 -11.73 -5.86
CA VAL A 65 -13.21 -12.21 -7.12
C VAL A 65 -13.56 -13.68 -7.28
N SER A 66 -14.37 -14.01 -8.28
CA SER A 66 -14.77 -15.38 -8.59
C SER A 66 -13.65 -16.15 -9.30
N ASN A 67 -13.67 -17.48 -9.17
CA ASN A 67 -12.68 -18.38 -9.77
C ASN A 67 -11.23 -18.09 -9.38
N ALA A 68 -11.00 -17.53 -8.18
CA ALA A 68 -9.66 -17.36 -7.63
C ALA A 68 -9.13 -18.72 -7.16
N SER A 69 -7.84 -18.98 -7.39
CA SER A 69 -7.12 -20.16 -6.90
C SER A 69 -5.63 -19.88 -6.81
N ALA A 70 -4.94 -20.56 -5.91
CA ALA A 70 -3.49 -20.60 -5.85
C ALA A 70 -2.91 -21.52 -6.96
N ILE A 71 -1.58 -21.59 -7.04
CA ILE A 71 -0.82 -22.39 -8.01
C ILE A 71 -1.37 -23.82 -8.04
N GLY A 72 -1.59 -24.37 -9.25
CA GLY A 72 -2.11 -25.73 -9.41
C GLY A 72 -3.59 -25.91 -9.04
N GLY A 73 -4.34 -24.83 -8.80
CA GLY A 73 -5.77 -24.89 -8.52
C GLY A 73 -6.14 -25.05 -7.04
N PHE A 74 -5.18 -24.93 -6.12
CA PHE A 74 -5.45 -24.97 -4.69
C PHE A 74 -6.37 -23.83 -4.24
N ALA A 75 -7.23 -24.11 -3.25
CA ALA A 75 -8.17 -23.14 -2.68
C ALA A 75 -9.08 -22.45 -3.74
N LYS A 76 -9.50 -23.20 -4.77
CA LYS A 76 -10.38 -22.68 -5.82
C LYS A 76 -11.74 -22.25 -5.25
N GLY A 77 -12.12 -21.00 -5.49
CA GLY A 77 -13.39 -20.46 -5.03
C GLY A 77 -13.57 -18.98 -5.35
N THR A 78 -14.31 -18.28 -4.51
CA THR A 78 -14.45 -16.82 -4.56
C THR A 78 -13.65 -16.21 -3.42
N ALA A 79 -12.57 -15.47 -3.75
CA ALA A 79 -11.82 -14.71 -2.75
C ALA A 79 -12.60 -13.45 -2.36
N THR A 80 -12.61 -13.11 -1.08
CA THR A 80 -13.27 -11.90 -0.54
C THR A 80 -12.52 -11.42 0.69
N GLY A 81 -12.41 -10.11 0.86
CA GLY A 81 -11.98 -9.52 2.12
C GLY A 81 -13.07 -9.59 3.19
N GLY A 82 -12.69 -9.34 4.44
CA GLY A 82 -13.62 -9.23 5.57
C GLY A 82 -14.64 -8.08 5.41
N ALA A 83 -14.26 -7.02 4.69
CA ALA A 83 -15.09 -5.85 4.41
C ALA A 83 -15.05 -5.50 2.90
N PRO A 84 -15.72 -6.28 2.04
CA PRO A 84 -15.47 -6.26 0.58
C PRO A 84 -16.13 -5.09 -0.19
N ASN A 85 -16.83 -4.20 0.52
CA ASN A 85 -17.60 -3.08 -0.05
C ASN A 85 -17.32 -1.75 0.67
N VAL A 86 -16.25 -1.68 1.47
CA VAL A 86 -15.85 -0.46 2.20
C VAL A 86 -15.09 0.51 1.32
#